data_AF-J3MEE7-F1
#
_entry.id   AF-J3MEE7-F1
#
_cell.length_a   1.000
_cell.length_b   1.000
_cell.length_c   1.000
_cell.angle_alpha   90.00
_cell.angle_beta   90.00
_cell.angle_gamma   90.00
#
_symmetry.space_group_name_H-M   'P 1'
#
loop_
_entity.id
_entity.type
_entity.pdbx_description
1 polymer ?
#
loop_
_entity_poly.entity_id
_entity_poly.type
_entity_poly.pdbx_seq_one_letter_code
_entity_poly.pdbx_strand_id
1 'polypeptide(L)'
;MYMALGGRSMDRFRLHSREEEEAKNLVSKLDVVKTVLFQQLVQAAVAATTLTLAGERRTTSTAASYLTVAVQFAVAMVVLDGWQYAWHPVEGLLLDTVGGAVAFLAYGMSPRASVVFFSLCAAKGVDDHCGLWLPAANPLQRAFRNNTAYHDVHHQRRGGRYNYSQPFFVTWDKVFGTHMPFVVEARPGGGLQARPAATPGAGAGGPK
;
A
#
# COMPACT_ATOMS: atom_id res chain seq x y z
N MET A 1 -1.73 15.75 1.72
CA MET A 1 -0.48 16.53 1.64
C MET A 1 -0.34 17.25 0.30
N TYR A 2 -0.30 16.57 -0.84
CA TYR A 2 -0.16 17.25 -2.14
C TYR A 2 -1.34 18.17 -2.51
N MET A 3 -2.58 17.76 -2.23
CA MET A 3 -3.78 18.59 -2.48
C MET A 3 -3.80 19.92 -1.70
N ALA A 4 -3.13 19.98 -0.55
CA ALA A 4 -3.00 21.20 0.25
C ALA A 4 -1.94 22.17 -0.30
N LEU A 5 -1.06 21.69 -1.20
CA LEU A 5 0.05 22.45 -1.78
C LEU A 5 -0.14 22.76 -3.28
N GLY A 6 -0.98 22.01 -3.99
CA GLY A 6 -1.05 22.06 -5.46
C GLY A 6 -2.37 22.52 -6.11
N GLY A 7 -3.46 22.71 -5.35
CA GLY A 7 -4.74 23.22 -5.89
C GLY A 7 -5.24 22.53 -7.18
N ARG A 8 -5.91 23.28 -8.06
CA ARG A 8 -6.39 22.82 -9.40
C ARG A 8 -5.27 22.34 -10.34
N SER A 9 -4.00 22.67 -10.06
CA SER A 9 -2.86 22.23 -10.88
C SER A 9 -2.67 20.71 -10.85
N MET A 10 -3.13 20.06 -9.77
CA MET A 10 -2.99 18.62 -9.57
C MET A 10 -4.00 17.77 -10.34
N ASP A 11 -5.10 18.36 -10.83
CA ASP A 11 -6.17 17.60 -11.47
C ASP A 11 -5.68 16.85 -12.72
N ARG A 12 -4.62 17.36 -13.37
CA ARG A 12 -3.94 16.69 -14.50
C ARG A 12 -3.22 15.39 -14.15
N PHE A 13 -2.94 15.15 -12.87
CA PHE A 13 -2.23 13.95 -12.39
C PHE A 13 -3.17 12.94 -11.72
N ARG A 14 -4.47 13.22 -11.64
CA ARG A 14 -5.44 12.32 -10.99
C ARG A 14 -5.86 11.18 -11.91
N LEU A 15 -5.94 9.98 -11.34
CA LEU A 15 -6.47 8.79 -12.01
C LEU A 15 -8.01 8.78 -12.09
N HIS A 16 -8.68 9.46 -11.15
CA HIS A 16 -10.14 9.67 -11.14
C HIS A 16 -10.47 11.15 -11.13
N SER A 17 -11.54 11.54 -11.82
CA SER A 17 -12.01 12.92 -11.75
C SER A 17 -12.60 13.18 -10.35
N ARG A 18 -12.64 14.45 -9.92
CA ARG A 18 -13.26 14.80 -8.64
C ARG A 18 -14.74 14.41 -8.61
N GLU A 19 -15.43 14.62 -9.72
CA GLU A 19 -16.83 14.25 -9.89
C GLU A 19 -17.04 12.73 -9.70
N GLU A 20 -16.16 11.90 -10.26
CA GLU A 20 -16.21 10.44 -10.09
C GLU A 20 -15.96 10.01 -8.64
N GLU A 21 -14.99 10.64 -7.97
CA GLU A 21 -14.68 10.36 -6.56
C GLU A 21 -15.81 10.80 -5.63
N GLU A 22 -16.36 11.99 -5.83
CA GLU A 22 -17.47 12.54 -5.05
C GLU A 22 -18.75 11.73 -5.26
N ALA A 23 -19.03 11.29 -6.48
CA ALA A 23 -20.18 10.43 -6.78
C ALA A 23 -20.07 9.04 -6.12
N LYS A 24 -18.85 8.54 -5.89
CA LYS A 24 -18.60 7.28 -5.17
C LYS A 24 -18.55 7.45 -3.65
N ASN A 25 -18.54 8.69 -3.14
CA ASN A 25 -18.47 8.94 -1.71
C ASN A 25 -19.85 8.82 -1.06
N LEU A 26 -20.13 7.66 -0.49
CA LEU A 26 -21.41 7.34 0.13
C LEU A 26 -21.46 7.64 1.63
N VAL A 27 -20.33 8.00 2.26
CA VAL A 27 -20.17 8.05 3.72
C VAL A 27 -19.99 9.49 4.19
N SER A 28 -20.65 9.86 5.29
CA SER A 28 -20.52 11.20 5.86
C SER A 28 -19.14 11.43 6.47
N LYS A 29 -18.68 12.69 6.51
CA LYS A 29 -17.40 13.04 7.15
C LYS A 29 -17.34 12.63 8.62
N LEU A 30 -18.48 12.67 9.32
CA LEU A 30 -18.56 12.26 10.72
C LEU A 30 -18.35 10.76 10.88
N ASP A 31 -18.95 9.95 10.00
CA ASP A 31 -18.79 8.49 10.03
C ASP A 31 -17.35 8.08 9.71
N VAL A 32 -16.70 8.80 8.77
CA VAL A 32 -15.27 8.64 8.50
C VAL A 32 -14.45 8.94 9.76
N VAL A 33 -14.67 10.07 10.43
CA VAL A 33 -13.92 10.44 11.65
C VAL A 33 -14.11 9.39 12.75
N LYS A 34 -15.34 8.95 13.01
CA LYS A 34 -15.63 7.89 14.00
C LYS A 34 -14.89 6.60 13.67
N THR A 35 -14.94 6.17 12.42
CA THR A 35 -14.29 4.94 11.96
C THR A 35 -12.77 5.04 12.08
N VAL A 36 -12.17 6.16 11.67
CA VAL A 36 -10.72 6.38 11.77
C VAL A 36 -10.27 6.36 13.23
N LEU A 37 -10.97 7.04 14.15
CA LEU A 37 -10.63 7.04 15.57
C LEU A 37 -10.74 5.64 16.18
N PHE A 38 -11.76 4.88 15.79
CA PHE A 38 -11.90 3.48 16.21
C PHE A 38 -10.75 2.60 15.69
N GLN A 39 -10.41 2.71 14.40
CA GLN A 39 -9.28 1.98 13.81
C GLN A 39 -7.95 2.34 14.47
N GLN A 40 -7.70 3.62 14.74
CA GLN A 40 -6.50 4.08 15.45
C GLN A 40 -6.42 3.54 16.87
N LEU A 41 -7.55 3.46 17.59
CA LEU A 41 -7.59 2.86 18.92
C LEU A 41 -7.22 1.36 18.87
N VAL A 42 -7.77 0.61 17.90
CA VAL A 42 -7.44 -0.81 17.71
C VAL A 42 -5.95 -0.98 17.34
N GLN A 43 -5.43 -0.18 16.41
CA GLN A 43 -4.02 -0.20 16.02
C GLN A 43 -3.10 0.13 17.19
N ALA A 44 -3.44 1.13 18.01
CA ALA A 44 -2.68 1.51 19.20
C ALA A 44 -2.70 0.40 20.26
N ALA A 45 -3.86 -0.24 20.48
CA ALA A 45 -3.98 -1.35 21.43
C ALA A 45 -3.12 -2.54 21.01
N VAL A 46 -3.20 -2.98 19.76
CA VAL A 46 -2.38 -4.11 19.27
C VAL A 46 -0.90 -3.76 19.29
N ALA A 47 -0.52 -2.53 18.91
CA ALA A 47 0.87 -2.09 19.01
C ALA A 47 1.37 -2.11 20.46
N ALA A 48 0.58 -1.63 21.41
CA ALA A 48 0.92 -1.66 22.83
C ALA A 48 1.08 -3.09 23.35
N THR A 49 0.13 -3.99 23.06
CA THR A 49 0.23 -5.41 23.43
C THR A 49 1.44 -6.10 22.79
N THR A 50 1.73 -5.80 21.54
CA THR A 50 2.90 -6.36 20.84
C THR A 50 4.21 -5.88 21.50
N LEU A 51 4.27 -4.60 21.89
CA LEU A 51 5.43 -4.03 22.57
C LEU A 51 5.60 -4.59 23.99
N THR A 52 4.54 -4.79 24.75
CA THR A 52 4.63 -5.38 26.09
C THR A 52 5.11 -6.83 26.03
N LEU A 53 4.54 -7.64 25.14
CA LEU A 53 4.96 -9.03 24.94
C LEU A 53 6.39 -9.15 24.37
N ALA A 54 6.83 -8.21 23.53
CA ALA A 54 8.18 -8.20 23.00
C ALA A 54 9.22 -7.70 24.03
N GLY A 55 8.83 -6.84 24.96
CA GLY A 55 9.69 -6.30 26.01
C GLY A 55 10.26 -7.37 26.93
N GLU A 56 9.50 -8.44 27.19
CA GLU A 56 9.94 -9.58 28.01
C GLU A 56 11.03 -10.44 27.34
N ARG A 57 11.16 -10.38 26.00
CA ARG A 57 12.13 -11.17 25.22
C ARG A 57 13.48 -10.49 24.98
N ARG A 58 13.63 -9.20 25.31
CA ARG A 58 14.87 -8.44 25.01
C ARG A 58 15.79 -8.31 26.22
N THR A 59 16.60 -9.33 26.44
CA THR A 59 17.83 -9.18 27.22
C THR A 59 18.94 -8.59 26.32
N THR A 60 19.41 -7.40 26.71
CA THR A 60 20.66 -6.72 26.28
C THR A 60 21.06 -6.84 24.79
N SER A 61 20.69 -5.85 23.96
CA SER A 61 21.30 -5.67 22.64
C SER A 61 22.05 -4.34 22.57
N THR A 62 23.33 -4.40 22.24
CA THR A 62 24.18 -3.28 21.83
C THR A 62 23.51 -2.42 20.74
N ALA A 63 23.92 -1.14 20.63
CA ALA A 63 23.46 -0.24 19.59
C ALA A 63 23.58 -0.91 18.20
N ALA A 64 22.45 -1.16 17.54
CA ALA A 64 22.43 -1.77 16.23
C ALA A 64 23.11 -0.85 15.20
N SER A 65 23.96 -1.40 14.35
CA SER A 65 24.56 -0.65 13.25
C SER A 65 23.49 -0.20 12.24
N TYR A 66 23.76 0.86 11.46
CA TYR A 66 22.86 1.27 10.37
C TYR A 66 22.62 0.14 9.35
N LEU A 67 23.63 -0.71 9.10
CA LEU A 67 23.49 -1.88 8.25
C LEU A 67 22.49 -2.87 8.83
N THR A 68 22.58 -3.15 10.14
CA THR A 68 21.63 -4.02 10.82
C THR A 68 20.22 -3.49 10.62
N VAL A 69 19.96 -2.21 10.95
CA VAL A 69 18.63 -1.59 10.80
C VAL A 69 18.12 -1.66 9.36
N ALA A 70 18.98 -1.39 8.37
CA ALA A 70 18.62 -1.48 6.96
C ALA A 70 18.20 -2.90 6.54
N VAL A 71 18.92 -3.92 7.02
CA VAL A 71 18.53 -5.33 6.81
C VAL A 71 17.21 -5.64 7.50
N GLN A 72 17.00 -5.16 8.73
CA GLN A 72 15.71 -5.37 9.42
C GLN A 72 14.55 -4.79 8.61
N PHE A 73 14.74 -3.60 8.03
CA PHE A 73 13.73 -2.95 7.19
C PHE A 73 13.46 -3.76 5.92
N ALA A 74 14.51 -4.18 5.21
CA ALA A 74 14.36 -4.97 3.99
C ALA A 74 13.62 -6.29 4.24
N VAL A 75 13.98 -7.00 5.32
CA VAL A 75 13.28 -8.24 5.70
C VAL A 75 11.84 -7.96 6.11
N ALA A 76 11.61 -6.92 6.91
CA ALA A 76 10.26 -6.55 7.33
C ALA A 76 9.36 -6.18 6.14
N MET A 77 9.88 -5.50 5.12
CA MET A 77 9.14 -5.24 3.87
C MET A 77 8.73 -6.54 3.18
N VAL A 78 9.66 -7.49 3.00
CA VAL A 78 9.36 -8.77 2.34
C VAL A 78 8.35 -9.60 3.12
N VAL A 79 8.48 -9.66 4.45
CA VAL A 79 7.55 -10.38 5.33
C VAL A 79 6.17 -9.75 5.29
N LEU A 80 6.08 -8.41 5.38
CA LEU A 80 4.81 -7.70 5.31
C LEU A 80 4.14 -7.89 3.95
N ASP A 81 4.90 -7.77 2.86
CA ASP A 81 4.42 -8.02 1.49
C ASP A 81 3.85 -9.43 1.33
N GLY A 82 4.56 -10.44 1.85
CA GLY A 82 4.13 -11.83 1.78
C GLY A 82 2.89 -12.10 2.62
N TRP A 83 2.82 -11.50 3.81
CA TRP A 83 1.65 -11.58 4.68
C TRP A 83 0.42 -10.97 4.00
N GLN A 84 0.53 -9.74 3.52
CA GLN A 84 -0.59 -9.08 2.85
C GLN A 84 -1.03 -9.82 1.60
N TYR A 85 -0.09 -10.31 0.79
CA TYR A 85 -0.41 -11.13 -0.38
C TYR A 85 -1.22 -12.39 0.00
N ALA A 86 -0.76 -13.15 1.01
CA ALA A 86 -1.38 -14.41 1.41
C ALA A 86 -2.81 -14.24 1.95
N TRP A 87 -3.05 -13.11 2.61
CA TRP A 87 -4.31 -12.85 3.30
C TRP A 87 -5.20 -11.82 2.60
N HIS A 88 -4.75 -11.23 1.49
CA HIS A 88 -5.52 -10.30 0.67
C HIS A 88 -6.95 -10.76 0.38
N PRO A 89 -7.23 -12.05 0.10
CA PRO A 89 -8.61 -12.52 -0.16
C PRO A 89 -9.55 -12.42 1.05
N VAL A 90 -9.02 -12.20 2.26
CA VAL A 90 -9.74 -12.15 3.54
C VAL A 90 -9.77 -10.71 4.10
N GLU A 91 -9.78 -9.73 3.18
CA GLU A 91 -9.66 -8.27 3.37
C GLU A 91 -10.24 -7.67 4.68
N GLY A 92 -9.51 -6.74 5.33
CA GLY A 92 -10.04 -5.93 6.44
C GLY A 92 -9.03 -5.37 7.45
N LEU A 93 -9.52 -4.66 8.48
CA LEU A 93 -8.76 -3.98 9.55
C LEU A 93 -7.73 -4.87 10.30
N LEU A 94 -7.98 -6.18 10.37
CA LEU A 94 -7.12 -7.13 11.07
C LEU A 94 -5.80 -7.37 10.31
N LEU A 95 -5.82 -7.23 8.98
CA LEU A 95 -4.68 -7.51 8.12
C LEU A 95 -3.50 -6.56 8.33
N ASP A 96 -3.78 -5.26 8.32
CA ASP A 96 -2.77 -4.22 8.52
C ASP A 96 -2.15 -4.29 9.92
N THR A 97 -2.96 -4.62 10.90
CA THR A 97 -2.56 -4.59 12.31
C THR A 97 -1.74 -5.81 12.69
N VAL A 98 -2.17 -7.02 12.29
CA VAL A 98 -1.47 -8.28 12.59
C VAL A 98 -0.23 -8.44 11.73
N GLY A 99 -0.28 -8.08 10.44
CA GLY A 99 0.88 -8.13 9.55
C GLY A 99 2.01 -7.23 10.04
N GLY A 100 1.68 -6.03 10.51
CA GLY A 100 2.64 -5.13 11.15
C GLY A 100 3.25 -5.73 12.42
N ALA A 101 2.43 -6.29 13.32
CA ALA A 101 2.91 -6.94 14.53
C ALA A 101 3.85 -8.13 14.21
N VAL A 102 3.51 -8.95 13.21
CA VAL A 102 4.37 -10.06 12.75
C VAL A 102 5.70 -9.54 12.20
N ALA A 103 5.69 -8.51 11.35
CA ALA A 103 6.92 -7.91 10.83
C ALA A 103 7.81 -7.31 11.94
N PHE A 104 7.20 -6.71 12.97
CA PHE A 104 7.90 -6.20 14.15
C PHE A 104 8.53 -7.32 14.99
N LEU A 105 7.78 -8.39 15.26
CA LEU A 105 8.21 -9.52 16.09
C LEU A 105 9.25 -10.39 15.38
N ALA A 106 9.12 -10.60 14.07
CA ALA A 106 9.94 -11.54 13.30
C ALA A 106 11.43 -11.16 13.26
N TYR A 107 11.78 -9.88 13.43
CA TYR A 107 13.18 -9.44 13.24
C TYR A 107 13.72 -8.51 14.32
N GLY A 108 12.95 -8.25 15.37
CA GLY A 108 13.47 -7.61 16.58
C GLY A 108 13.91 -6.14 16.40
N MET A 109 13.19 -5.35 15.61
CA MET A 109 13.44 -3.90 15.47
C MET A 109 13.28 -3.15 16.81
N SER A 110 14.23 -2.26 17.14
CA SER A 110 14.09 -1.37 18.31
C SER A 110 12.80 -0.54 18.19
N PRO A 111 12.15 -0.11 19.30
CA PRO A 111 10.92 0.69 19.21
C PRO A 111 11.07 1.93 18.32
N ARG A 112 12.23 2.59 18.34
CA ARG A 112 12.53 3.75 17.48
C ARG A 112 12.61 3.37 15.99
N ALA A 113 13.29 2.28 15.66
CA ALA A 113 13.39 1.78 14.29
C ALA A 113 11.99 1.39 13.77
N SER A 114 11.16 0.78 14.61
CA SER A 114 9.79 0.40 14.27
C SER A 114 8.90 1.60 13.99
N VAL A 115 9.01 2.69 14.77
CA VAL A 115 8.26 3.93 14.49
C VAL A 115 8.59 4.46 13.10
N VAL A 116 9.87 4.47 12.72
CA VAL A 116 10.30 4.91 11.38
C VAL A 116 9.77 3.98 10.30
N PHE A 117 9.87 2.66 10.49
CA PHE A 117 9.38 1.66 9.56
C PHE A 117 7.87 1.78 9.32
N PHE A 118 7.06 1.83 10.39
CA PHE A 118 5.61 1.95 10.26
C PHE A 118 5.17 3.29 9.70
N SER A 119 5.92 4.36 9.95
CA SER A 119 5.69 5.66 9.30
C SER A 119 5.89 5.57 7.78
N LEU A 120 6.91 4.83 7.33
CA LEU A 120 7.11 4.55 5.91
C LEU A 120 5.97 3.70 5.33
N CYS A 121 5.53 2.64 6.03
CA CYS A 121 4.39 1.84 5.60
C CYS A 121 3.11 2.67 5.47
N ALA A 122 2.82 3.54 6.45
CA ALA A 122 1.66 4.43 6.41
C ALA A 122 1.75 5.42 5.25
N ALA A 123 2.92 6.03 5.02
CA ALA A 123 3.15 6.90 3.88
C ALA A 123 2.97 6.15 2.54
N LYS A 124 3.40 4.89 2.48
CA LYS A 124 3.25 4.03 1.31
C LYS A 124 1.79 3.68 1.04
N GLY A 125 1.02 3.30 2.06
CA GLY A 125 -0.43 3.08 1.92
C GLY A 125 -1.14 4.34 1.43
N VAL A 126 -0.83 5.51 1.99
CA VAL A 126 -1.38 6.78 1.47
C VAL A 126 -1.02 6.99 0.01
N ASP A 127 0.23 6.73 -0.41
CA ASP A 127 0.66 6.85 -1.80
C ASP A 127 -0.13 5.90 -2.73
N ASP A 128 -0.32 4.65 -2.33
CA ASP A 128 -1.01 3.63 -3.15
C ASP A 128 -2.50 3.95 -3.34
N HIS A 129 -3.12 4.61 -2.36
CA HIS A 129 -4.54 4.96 -2.39
C HIS A 129 -4.84 6.42 -2.77
N CYS A 130 -3.83 7.28 -2.98
CA CYS A 130 -4.08 8.71 -3.19
C CYS A 130 -4.68 9.07 -4.57
N GLY A 131 -4.62 8.16 -5.54
CA GLY A 131 -5.11 8.38 -6.90
C GLY A 131 -4.30 9.39 -7.70
N LEU A 132 -3.09 9.77 -7.25
CA LEU A 132 -2.21 10.75 -7.90
C LEU A 132 -1.00 10.08 -8.54
N TRP A 133 -0.94 10.13 -9.87
CA TRP A 133 0.18 9.60 -10.63
C TRP A 133 1.27 10.65 -10.81
N LEU A 134 2.36 10.52 -10.05
CA LEU A 134 3.46 11.49 -9.97
C LEU A 134 4.83 10.79 -10.02
N PRO A 135 5.12 9.94 -11.02
CA PRO A 135 6.30 9.07 -10.99
C PRO A 135 7.63 9.83 -11.04
N ALA A 136 7.66 11.06 -11.54
CA ALA A 136 8.88 11.88 -11.56
C ALA A 136 9.13 12.61 -10.23
N ALA A 137 8.07 13.13 -9.60
CA ALA A 137 8.15 13.98 -8.43
C ALA A 137 8.08 13.21 -7.10
N ASN A 138 7.41 12.06 -7.08
CA ASN A 138 7.17 11.28 -5.88
C ASN A 138 8.27 10.21 -5.70
N PRO A 139 9.12 10.30 -4.65
CA PRO A 139 10.19 9.33 -4.42
C PRO A 139 9.68 7.92 -4.13
N LEU A 140 8.47 7.76 -3.56
CA LEU A 140 7.90 6.44 -3.28
C LEU A 140 7.53 5.71 -4.57
N GLN A 141 6.90 6.41 -5.51
CA GLN A 141 6.54 5.87 -6.83
C GLN A 141 7.79 5.58 -7.70
N ARG A 142 8.93 6.22 -7.42
CA ARG A 142 10.22 5.91 -8.05
C ARG A 142 10.88 4.68 -7.44
N ALA A 143 10.85 4.57 -6.12
CA ALA A 143 11.49 3.50 -5.38
C ALA A 143 10.73 2.16 -5.52
N PHE A 144 9.40 2.21 -5.59
CA PHE A 144 8.54 1.05 -5.51
C PHE A 144 7.68 0.87 -6.76
N ARG A 145 7.55 -0.39 -7.20
CA ARG A 145 6.72 -0.75 -8.36
C ARG A 145 5.25 -0.91 -8.01
N ASN A 146 4.96 -1.29 -6.76
CA ASN A 146 3.63 -1.09 -6.22
C ASN A 146 3.47 0.43 -6.01
N ASN A 147 2.44 1.01 -6.62
CA ASN A 147 2.13 2.43 -6.56
C ASN A 147 0.63 2.62 -6.84
N THR A 148 0.18 3.88 -6.88
CA THR A 148 -1.24 4.16 -7.06
C THR A 148 -1.88 3.62 -8.34
N ALA A 149 -1.15 3.53 -9.46
CA ALA A 149 -1.72 3.00 -10.71
C ALA A 149 -1.83 1.47 -10.67
N TYR A 150 -0.84 0.81 -10.08
CA TYR A 150 -0.89 -0.63 -9.81
C TYR A 150 -2.10 -0.99 -8.94
N HIS A 151 -2.28 -0.23 -7.87
CA HIS A 151 -3.33 -0.45 -6.90
C HIS A 151 -4.72 0.00 -7.40
N ASP A 152 -4.78 1.03 -8.24
CA ASP A 152 -6.01 1.41 -8.94
C ASP A 152 -6.55 0.26 -9.80
N VAL A 153 -5.68 -0.37 -10.59
CA VAL A 153 -6.05 -1.50 -11.44
C VAL A 153 -6.59 -2.68 -10.63
N HIS A 154 -6.08 -2.88 -9.43
CA HIS A 154 -6.62 -3.85 -8.47
C HIS A 154 -8.07 -3.50 -8.06
N HIS A 155 -8.37 -2.23 -7.76
CA HIS A 155 -9.72 -1.79 -7.34
C HIS A 155 -10.76 -1.69 -8.46
N GLN A 156 -10.35 -1.83 -9.73
CA GLN A 156 -11.31 -1.85 -10.83
C GLN A 156 -12.27 -3.06 -10.71
N ARG A 157 -13.48 -2.98 -11.27
CA ARG A 157 -14.56 -4.00 -11.10
C ARG A 157 -14.16 -5.46 -11.34
N ARG A 158 -13.11 -5.72 -12.14
CA ARG A 158 -12.57 -7.06 -12.41
C ARG A 158 -11.13 -7.24 -11.91
N GLY A 159 -10.58 -6.21 -11.30
CA GLY A 159 -9.21 -6.05 -10.83
C GLY A 159 -8.89 -6.81 -9.56
N GLY A 160 -9.89 -7.03 -8.69
CA GLY A 160 -9.73 -7.77 -7.43
C GLY A 160 -9.35 -9.25 -7.57
N ARG A 161 -8.99 -9.69 -8.79
CA ARG A 161 -8.44 -11.01 -9.11
C ARG A 161 -6.94 -10.99 -9.39
N TYR A 162 -6.32 -9.81 -9.36
CA TYR A 162 -4.93 -9.58 -9.72
C TYR A 162 -4.30 -8.52 -8.81
N ASN A 163 -2.97 -8.41 -8.82
CA ASN A 163 -2.22 -7.35 -8.14
C ASN A 163 -2.43 -7.30 -6.62
N TYR A 164 -2.32 -8.45 -5.94
CA TYR A 164 -2.57 -8.59 -4.50
C TYR A 164 -1.41 -8.11 -3.60
N SER A 165 -0.19 -8.08 -4.10
CA SER A 165 1.02 -7.73 -3.34
C SER A 165 0.94 -6.28 -2.89
N GLN A 166 1.06 -6.06 -1.59
CA GLN A 166 1.09 -4.74 -0.96
C GLN A 166 1.97 -4.78 0.30
N PRO A 167 2.62 -3.67 0.70
CA PRO A 167 2.53 -2.36 0.08
C PRO A 167 3.75 -2.00 -0.79
N PHE A 168 4.85 -2.75 -0.79
CA PHE A 168 6.11 -2.27 -1.40
C PHE A 168 6.40 -2.83 -2.79
N PHE A 169 6.37 -4.16 -2.94
CA PHE A 169 6.82 -4.85 -4.14
C PHE A 169 5.66 -5.56 -4.83
N VAL A 170 5.87 -5.90 -6.10
CA VAL A 170 4.95 -6.68 -6.93
C VAL A 170 5.44 -8.13 -7.10
N THR A 171 6.40 -8.53 -6.26
CA THR A 171 7.17 -9.76 -6.41
C THR A 171 6.28 -10.99 -6.28
N TRP A 172 5.41 -11.03 -5.28
CA TRP A 172 4.55 -12.19 -5.04
C TRP A 172 3.55 -12.39 -6.18
N ASP A 173 2.99 -11.32 -6.74
CA ASP A 173 2.13 -11.41 -7.92
C ASP A 173 2.86 -11.97 -9.15
N LYS A 174 4.13 -11.66 -9.32
CA LYS A 174 4.95 -12.21 -10.40
C LYS A 174 5.29 -13.68 -10.17
N VAL A 175 5.57 -14.05 -8.92
CA VAL A 175 5.90 -15.43 -8.53
C VAL A 175 4.68 -16.35 -8.70
N PHE A 176 3.49 -15.88 -8.33
CA PHE A 176 2.27 -16.69 -8.33
C PHE A 176 1.35 -16.45 -9.54
N GLY A 177 1.77 -15.62 -10.50
CA GLY A 177 1.04 -15.41 -11.75
C GLY A 177 -0.23 -14.57 -11.63
N THR A 178 -0.36 -13.75 -10.59
CA THR A 178 -1.51 -12.85 -10.36
C THR A 178 -1.21 -11.40 -10.76
N HIS A 179 -0.05 -11.14 -11.36
CA HIS A 179 0.34 -9.80 -11.81
C HIS A 179 -0.40 -9.37 -13.09
N MET A 180 -1.16 -8.28 -13.00
CA MET A 180 -1.78 -7.59 -14.13
C MET A 180 -0.97 -6.33 -14.50
N PRO A 181 -0.32 -6.31 -15.67
CA PRO A 181 0.36 -5.10 -16.15
C PRO A 181 -0.67 -4.00 -16.46
N PHE A 182 -0.20 -2.75 -16.50
CA PHE A 182 -1.06 -1.59 -16.75
C PHE A 182 -0.38 -0.52 -17.60
N VAL A 183 -1.20 0.32 -18.21
CA VAL A 183 -0.80 1.57 -18.87
C VAL A 183 -1.51 2.75 -18.19
N VAL A 184 -0.81 3.88 -18.10
CA VAL A 184 -1.40 5.15 -17.63
C VAL A 184 -1.49 6.09 -18.82
N GLU A 185 -2.71 6.56 -19.10
CA GLU A 185 -3.02 7.33 -20.31
C GLU A 185 -3.80 8.59 -19.95
N ALA A 186 -3.70 9.61 -20.81
CA ALA A 186 -4.53 10.81 -20.68
C ALA A 186 -6.00 10.50 -21.02
N ARG A 187 -6.93 11.14 -20.30
CA ARG A 187 -8.37 11.01 -20.57
C ARG A 187 -8.90 12.12 -21.49
N PRO A 188 -9.90 11.83 -22.34
CA PRO A 188 -10.74 12.86 -22.94
C PRO A 188 -11.39 13.69 -21.83
N GLY A 189 -11.15 15.00 -21.79
CA GLY A 189 -11.61 15.89 -20.70
C GLY A 189 -10.56 16.23 -19.64
N GLY A 190 -9.34 15.69 -19.75
CA GLY A 190 -8.21 16.00 -18.86
C GLY A 190 -8.03 14.98 -17.73
N GLY A 191 -6.85 15.02 -17.09
CA GLY A 191 -6.43 14.01 -16.12
C GLY A 191 -5.92 12.72 -16.76
N LEU A 192 -5.76 11.69 -15.93
CA LEU A 192 -5.19 10.40 -16.30
C LEU A 192 -6.15 9.25 -15.98
N GLN A 193 -5.92 8.07 -16.54
CA GLN A 193 -6.55 6.81 -16.17
C GLN A 193 -5.52 5.68 -16.21
N ALA A 194 -5.61 4.73 -15.28
CA ALA A 194 -4.86 3.48 -15.36
C ALA A 194 -5.75 2.41 -16.01
N ARG A 195 -5.21 1.65 -16.96
CA ARG A 195 -5.93 0.52 -17.59
C ARG A 195 -5.08 -0.74 -17.54
N PRO A 196 -5.67 -1.92 -17.33
CA PRO A 196 -4.99 -3.19 -17.56
C PRO A 196 -4.40 -3.21 -18.97
N ALA A 197 -3.10 -3.48 -19.08
CA ALA A 197 -2.45 -3.67 -20.36
C ALA A 197 -2.81 -5.06 -20.87
N ALA A 198 -3.04 -5.19 -22.18
CA ALA A 198 -3.25 -6.50 -22.80
C ALA A 198 -2.03 -7.39 -22.51
N THR A 199 -2.27 -8.60 -22.01
CA THR A 199 -1.20 -9.58 -21.78
C THR A 199 -0.56 -9.88 -23.14
N PRO A 200 0.78 -9.75 -23.30
CA PRO A 200 1.45 -10.24 -24.49
C PRO A 200 1.18 -11.76 -24.58
N GLY A 201 0.34 -12.19 -25.52
CA GLY A 201 -0.02 -13.60 -25.74
C GLY A 201 -1.51 -13.94 -25.76
N ALA A 202 -2.42 -13.03 -25.36
CA ALA A 202 -3.87 -13.30 -25.39
C ALA A 202 -4.54 -12.98 -26.76
N GLY A 203 -3.75 -12.91 -27.83
CA GLY A 203 -4.18 -12.51 -29.17
C GLY A 203 -3.77 -13.52 -30.23
N ALA A 204 -4.23 -14.77 -30.13
CA ALA A 204 -4.22 -15.74 -31.24
C ALA A 204 -5.22 -16.88 -30.93
N GLY A 205 -6.50 -16.55 -30.87
CA GLY A 205 -7.56 -17.53 -30.65
C GLY A 205 -8.89 -16.99 -31.15
N GLY A 206 -8.98 -16.76 -32.46
CA GLY A 206 -10.26 -16.51 -33.13
C GLY A 206 -11.20 -17.72 -32.96
N PRO A 207 -12.52 -17.51 -33.06
CA PRO A 207 -13.51 -18.54 -32.79
C PRO A 207 -13.37 -19.73 -33.76
N LYS A 208 -13.42 -20.94 -33.22
CA LYS A 208 -13.93 -22.13 -33.90
C LYS A 208 -15.20 -22.56 -33.19
#